data_AF-A0A522IT73-F1
#
_entry.id   AF-A0A522IT73-F1
#
_cell.length_a   1.000
_cell.length_b   1.000
_cell.length_c   1.000
_cell.angle_alpha   90.00
_cell.angle_beta   90.00
_cell.angle_gamma   90.00
#
_symmetry.space_group_name_H-M   'P 1'
#
loop_
_entity.id
_entity.type
_entity.pdbx_description
1 polymer ?
#
loop_
_entity_poly.entity_id
_entity_poly.type
_entity_poly.pdbx_seq_one_letter_code
_entity_poly.pdbx_strand_id
1 'polypeptide(L)'
;MTLDITQFYQTFFDEADELLAQMEQLLLNLNVAQPDPEDLAAIFRAAHSIKGGAATFGFTALTETTHILESLLDRARNNELVLRKDMIDTFLE
;
A
#
# COMPACT_ATOMS: atom_id res chain seq x y z
N MET A 1 1.29 30.80 -14.73
CA MET A 1 0.27 29.74 -14.76
C MET A 1 0.57 28.80 -13.62
N THR A 2 -0.29 28.77 -12.60
CA THR A 2 -0.29 27.68 -11.62
C THR A 2 -0.85 26.46 -12.31
N LEU A 3 -0.12 25.34 -12.32
CA LEU A 3 -0.64 24.08 -12.83
C LEU A 3 -1.82 23.68 -11.96
N ASP A 4 -3.00 23.51 -12.56
CA ASP A 4 -4.14 22.95 -11.85
C ASP A 4 -3.96 21.43 -11.77
N ILE A 5 -3.52 20.95 -10.62
CA ILE A 5 -3.26 19.54 -10.37
C ILE A 5 -4.54 18.71 -10.24
N THR A 6 -5.71 19.36 -10.07
CA THR A 6 -6.98 18.67 -9.86
C THR A 6 -7.45 17.89 -11.08
N GLN A 7 -7.02 18.29 -12.29
CA GLN A 7 -7.32 17.56 -13.53
C GLN A 7 -6.73 16.14 -13.57
N PHE A 8 -5.74 15.84 -12.72
CA PHE A 8 -5.10 14.53 -12.64
C PHE A 8 -5.69 13.64 -11.53
N TYR A 9 -6.67 14.12 -10.77
CA TYR A 9 -7.28 13.35 -9.68
C TYR A 9 -7.93 12.06 -10.18
N GLN A 10 -8.63 12.10 -11.31
CA GLN A 10 -9.27 10.89 -11.85
C GLN A 10 -8.23 9.81 -12.16
N THR A 11 -7.14 10.18 -12.84
CA THR A 11 -6.05 9.25 -13.16
C THR A 11 -5.42 8.66 -11.90
N PHE A 12 -5.24 9.47 -10.85
CA PHE A 12 -4.75 8.98 -9.56
C PHE A 12 -5.70 7.97 -8.93
N PHE A 13 -7.01 8.25 -8.91
CA PHE A 13 -7.97 7.33 -8.31
C PHE A 13 -8.09 6.03 -9.12
N ASP A 14 -8.06 6.10 -10.45
CA ASP A 14 -8.06 4.90 -11.30
C ASP A 14 -6.82 4.03 -11.02
N GLU A 15 -5.63 4.63 -10.93
CA GLU A 15 -4.39 3.91 -10.60
C GLU A 15 -4.41 3.37 -9.17
N ALA A 16 -4.91 4.14 -8.21
CA ALA A 16 -5.02 3.72 -6.82
C ALA A 16 -5.97 2.52 -6.67
N ASP A 17 -7.10 2.51 -7.39
CA ASP A 17 -8.05 1.39 -7.38
C ASP A 17 -7.41 0.10 -7.95
N GLU A 18 -6.64 0.20 -9.04
CA GLU A 18 -5.90 -0.94 -9.60
C GLU A 18 -4.86 -1.49 -8.61
N LEU A 19 -4.11 -0.60 -7.96
CA LEU A 19 -3.10 -0.97 -6.97
C LEU A 19 -3.72 -1.57 -5.71
N LEU A 20 -4.88 -1.05 -5.26
CA LEU A 20 -5.62 -1.58 -4.12
C LEU A 20 -6.15 -2.99 -4.42
N ALA A 21 -6.75 -3.20 -5.59
CA ALA A 21 -7.22 -4.53 -6.00
C ALA A 21 -6.07 -5.54 -6.09
N GLN A 22 -4.92 -5.12 -6.61
CA GLN A 22 -3.72 -5.95 -6.62
C GLN A 22 -3.24 -6.28 -5.20
N MET A 23 -3.19 -5.28 -4.32
CA MET A 23 -2.74 -5.43 -2.94
C MET A 23 -3.65 -6.36 -2.15
N GLU A 24 -4.97 -6.20 -2.28
CA GLU A 24 -5.99 -7.07 -1.67
C GLU A 24 -5.77 -8.52 -2.07
N GLN A 25 -5.63 -8.79 -3.38
CA GLN A 25 -5.43 -10.14 -3.87
C GLN A 25 -4.13 -10.77 -3.36
N LEU A 26 -3.06 -9.99 -3.25
CA LEU A 26 -1.79 -10.47 -2.69
C LEU A 26 -1.92 -10.78 -1.19
N LEU A 27 -2.58 -9.90 -0.43
CA LEU A 27 -2.82 -10.08 1.00
C LEU A 27 -3.67 -11.33 1.28
N LEU A 28 -4.74 -11.55 0.50
CA LEU A 28 -5.62 -12.72 0.64
C LEU A 28 -4.90 -14.04 0.36
N ASN A 29 -3.91 -14.05 -0.53
CA ASN A 29 -3.14 -15.25 -0.87
C ASN A 29 -1.86 -15.43 -0.05
N LEU A 30 -1.49 -14.44 0.76
CA LEU A 30 -0.23 -14.45 1.50
C LEU A 30 -0.21 -15.58 2.54
N ASN A 31 0.77 -16.48 2.42
CA ASN A 31 1.03 -17.46 3.47
C ASN A 31 1.76 -16.79 4.65
N VAL A 32 1.03 -16.41 5.69
CA VAL A 32 1.60 -15.74 6.87
C VAL A 32 2.67 -16.56 7.60
N ALA A 33 2.60 -17.90 7.56
CA ALA A 33 3.60 -18.75 8.21
C ALA A 33 4.93 -18.79 7.45
N GLN A 34 4.90 -18.53 6.14
CA GLN A 34 6.06 -18.51 5.27
C GLN A 34 5.79 -17.56 4.09
N PRO A 35 5.83 -16.24 4.31
CA PRO A 35 5.48 -15.27 3.28
C PRO A 35 6.54 -15.27 2.19
N ASP A 36 6.09 -15.23 0.94
CA ASP A 36 7.00 -15.09 -0.20
C ASP A 36 7.60 -13.66 -0.20
N PRO A 37 8.94 -13.50 -0.23
CA PRO A 37 9.56 -12.19 -0.35
C PRO A 37 9.09 -11.38 -1.56
N GLU A 38 8.73 -12.03 -2.66
CA GLU A 38 8.21 -11.36 -3.86
C GLU A 38 6.80 -10.80 -3.63
N ASP A 39 5.92 -11.55 -2.97
CA ASP A 39 4.57 -11.08 -2.59
C ASP A 39 4.68 -9.88 -1.64
N LEU A 40 5.52 -9.97 -0.60
CA LEU A 40 5.74 -8.85 0.33
C LEU A 40 6.30 -7.61 -0.38
N ALA A 41 7.22 -7.81 -1.33
CA ALA A 41 7.75 -6.71 -2.13
C ALA A 41 6.69 -6.10 -3.06
N ALA A 42 5.77 -6.89 -3.61
CA ALA A 42 4.68 -6.41 -4.44
C ALA A 42 3.64 -5.61 -3.64
N ILE A 43 3.21 -6.12 -2.47
CA ILE A 43 2.31 -5.40 -1.55
C ILE A 43 2.95 -4.08 -1.12
N PHE A 44 4.23 -4.10 -0.74
CA PHE A 44 4.98 -2.89 -0.38
C PHE A 44 5.01 -1.86 -1.51
N ARG A 45 5.28 -2.28 -2.76
CA ARG A 45 5.31 -1.36 -3.90
C ARG A 45 3.95 -0.72 -4.16
N ALA A 46 2.86 -1.49 -4.05
CA ALA A 46 1.51 -0.95 -4.20
C ALA A 46 1.22 0.12 -3.15
N ALA A 47 1.49 -0.15 -1.86
CA ALA A 47 1.32 0.83 -0.79
C ALA A 47 2.19 2.09 -1.00
N HIS A 48 3.45 1.91 -1.42
CA HIS A 48 4.39 3.00 -1.68
C HIS A 48 3.95 3.90 -2.83
N SER A 49 3.44 3.33 -3.93
CA SER A 49 2.92 4.09 -5.06
C SER A 49 1.70 4.91 -4.68
N ILE A 50 0.73 4.31 -3.96
CA ILE A 50 -0.46 5.02 -3.48
C ILE A 50 -0.06 6.18 -2.55
N LYS A 51 0.87 5.95 -1.62
CA LYS A 51 1.42 7.00 -0.74
C LYS A 51 2.02 8.15 -1.53
N GLY A 52 2.85 7.84 -2.54
CA GLY A 52 3.50 8.85 -3.39
C GLY A 52 2.50 9.70 -4.15
N GLY A 53 1.47 9.07 -4.74
CA GLY A 53 0.37 9.77 -5.39
C GLY A 53 -0.42 10.64 -4.41
N ALA A 54 -0.81 10.09 -3.26
CA ALA A 54 -1.55 10.81 -2.22
C ALA A 54 -0.78 12.05 -1.72
N ALA A 55 0.53 11.92 -1.49
CA ALA A 55 1.39 13.02 -1.08
C ALA A 55 1.47 14.12 -2.16
N THR A 56 1.54 13.72 -3.44
CA THR A 56 1.57 14.66 -4.59
C THR A 56 0.32 15.54 -4.65
N PHE A 57 -0.84 14.98 -4.31
CA PHE A 57 -2.12 15.70 -4.33
C PHE A 57 -2.53 16.32 -2.99
N GLY A 58 -1.72 16.14 -1.93
CA GLY A 58 -2.01 16.67 -0.60
C GLY A 58 -3.10 15.91 0.17
N PHE A 59 -3.36 14.65 -0.18
CA PHE A 59 -4.31 13.80 0.54
C PHE A 59 -3.67 13.26 1.82
N THR A 60 -3.62 14.11 2.86
CA THR A 60 -2.89 13.84 4.11
C THR A 60 -3.36 12.55 4.78
N ALA A 61 -4.67 12.33 4.93
CA ALA A 61 -5.18 11.12 5.58
C ALA A 61 -4.69 9.84 4.88
N LEU A 62 -4.79 9.80 3.54
CA LEU A 62 -4.35 8.66 2.75
C LEU A 62 -2.82 8.47 2.80
N THR A 63 -2.07 9.57 2.79
CA THR A 63 -0.61 9.55 2.90
C THR A 63 -0.16 8.95 4.23
N GLU A 64 -0.76 9.39 5.34
CA GLU A 64 -0.40 8.88 6.67
C GLU A 64 -0.78 7.41 6.86
N THR A 65 -1.98 7.01 6.41
CA THR A 65 -2.42 5.60 6.50
C THR A 65 -1.50 4.68 5.69
N THR A 66 -1.20 5.03 4.44
CA THR A 66 -0.31 4.24 3.58
C THR A 66 1.13 4.22 4.09
N HIS A 67 1.60 5.31 4.73
CA HIS A 67 2.91 5.35 5.37
C HIS A 67 3.01 4.37 6.55
N ILE A 68 1.97 4.24 7.38
CA ILE A 68 1.94 3.26 8.49
C ILE A 68 2.00 1.84 7.92
N LEU A 69 1.20 1.54 6.90
CA LEU A 69 1.19 0.23 6.24
C LEU A 69 2.57 -0.09 5.64
N GLU A 70 3.16 0.84 4.89
CA GLU A 70 4.49 0.71 4.29
C GLU A 70 5.56 0.41 5.34
N SER A 71 5.51 1.10 6.49
CA SER A 71 6.45 0.89 7.60
C SER A 71 6.33 -0.51 8.22
N LEU A 72 5.11 -1.05 8.34
CA LEU A 72 4.89 -2.41 8.83
C LEU A 72 5.39 -3.46 7.84
N LEU A 73 5.13 -3.24 6.54
CA LEU A 73 5.58 -4.12 5.46
C LEU A 73 7.10 -4.11 5.30
N ASP A 74 7.75 -2.96 5.47
CA ASP A 74 9.22 -2.85 5.42
C ASP A 74 9.86 -3.67 6.55
N ARG A 75 9.37 -3.51 7.77
CA ARG A 75 9.83 -4.31 8.92
C ARG A 75 9.61 -5.81 8.71
N ALA A 76 8.49 -6.20 8.10
CA ALA A 76 8.23 -7.60 7.76
C ALA A 76 9.26 -8.13 6.75
N ARG A 77 9.54 -7.38 5.68
CA ARG A 77 10.53 -7.74 4.64
C ARG A 77 11.96 -7.84 5.18
N ASN A 78 12.29 -7.03 6.18
CA ASN A 78 13.59 -7.02 6.84
C ASN A 78 13.70 -8.06 7.99
N ASN A 79 12.69 -8.92 8.18
CA ASN A 79 12.59 -9.91 9.28
C ASN A 79 12.61 -9.27 10.70
N GLU A 80 12.23 -8.00 10.81
CA GLU A 80 12.12 -7.25 12.06
C GLU A 80 10.71 -7.33 12.68
N LEU A 81 9.77 -7.89 11.92
CA LEU A 81 8.37 -8.08 12.33
C LEU A 81 7.85 -9.41 11.76
N VAL A 82 7.37 -10.27 12.65
CA VAL A 82 6.67 -11.50 12.25
C VAL A 82 5.22 -11.15 11.94
N LEU A 83 4.81 -11.37 10.68
CA LEU A 83 3.42 -11.20 10.27
C LEU A 83 2.53 -12.21 10.99
N ARG A 84 1.32 -11.77 11.31
CA ARG A 84 0.29 -12.60 11.93
C ARG A 84 -1.02 -12.41 11.18
N LYS A 85 -1.91 -13.40 11.28
CA LYS A 85 -3.19 -13.38 10.57
C LYS A 85 -4.04 -12.16 10.94
N ASP A 86 -4.08 -11.78 12.22
CA ASP A 86 -4.79 -10.58 12.69
C ASP A 86 -4.27 -9.30 12.03
N MET A 87 -2.98 -9.24 11.69
CA MET A 87 -2.42 -8.09 10.97
C MET A 87 -2.88 -8.05 9.51
N ILE A 88 -2.94 -9.21 8.84
CA ILE A 88 -3.43 -9.29 7.47
C ILE A 88 -4.93 -8.94 7.42
N ASP A 89 -5.71 -9.43 8.38
CA ASP A 89 -7.12 -9.08 8.52
C ASP A 89 -7.27 -7.56 8.70
N THR A 90 -6.46 -6.90 9.54
CA THR A 90 -6.44 -5.43 9.67
C THR A 90 -6.00 -4.71 8.40
N PHE A 91 -5.12 -5.27 7.58
CA PHE A 91 -4.72 -4.66 6.31
C PHE A 91 -5.82 -4.72 5.24
N LEU A 92 -6.81 -5.60 5.41
CA LEU A 92 -7.94 -5.80 4.50
C LEU A 92 -9.20 -5.01 4.91
N GLU A 93 -9.21 -4.35 6.07
CA GLU A 93 -10.30 -3.49 6.56
C GLU A 93 -10.17 -2.04 6.05
#